data_AF-A0A0B5BEL8-F1
#
_entry.id   AF-A0A0B5BEL8-F1
#
_cell.length_a   1.000
_cell.length_b   1.000
_cell.length_c   1.000
_cell.angle_alpha   90.00
_cell.angle_beta   90.00
_cell.angle_gamma   90.00
#
_symmetry.space_group_name_H-M   'P 1'
#
loop_
_entity.id
_entity.type
_entity.pdbx_description
1 polymer ?
#
loop_
_entity_poly.entity_id
_entity_poly.type
_entity_poly.pdbx_seq_one_letter_code
_entity_poly.pdbx_strand_id
1 'polypeptide(L)'
;MTDDDEERRPLGLVLLTALYLFFFLVTASTYGHPFPFMGKIYVGTPAKVLVFADSLVCLYLFLGLAKRQLMTWYLLICYNLFEIVNTIVNLNVISTAELERVIGERIDHDALLINNIASALAILLLTQYIYRHRNFFTNRKVYLF
;
A
#
# COMPACT_ATOMS: atom_id res chain seq x y z
N MET A 1 -27.49 -6.34 -32.69
CA MET A 1 -27.47 -5.86 -31.30
C MET A 1 -26.60 -6.84 -30.54
N THR A 2 -25.32 -6.53 -30.40
CA THR A 2 -24.33 -7.38 -29.72
C THR A 2 -23.37 -6.44 -29.01
N ASP A 3 -23.82 -5.87 -27.90
CA ASP A 3 -23.07 -4.91 -27.07
C ASP A 3 -23.18 -5.24 -25.56
N ASP A 4 -23.39 -6.50 -25.20
CA ASP A 4 -23.63 -6.91 -23.79
C ASP A 4 -22.58 -7.87 -23.19
N ASP A 5 -21.42 -8.05 -23.83
CA ASP A 5 -20.26 -8.67 -23.18
C ASP A 5 -19.25 -7.58 -22.78
N GLU A 6 -19.70 -6.62 -21.97
CA GLU A 6 -18.80 -5.98 -21.01
C GLU A 6 -18.32 -7.06 -20.04
N GLU A 7 -17.25 -7.74 -20.43
CA GLU A 7 -16.48 -8.74 -19.69
C GLU A 7 -16.56 -8.46 -18.17
N ARG A 8 -17.51 -9.14 -17.49
CA ARG A 8 -17.87 -8.87 -16.09
C ARG A 8 -16.60 -8.83 -15.25
N ARG A 9 -16.36 -7.70 -14.56
CA ARG A 9 -15.16 -7.56 -13.73
C ARG A 9 -15.13 -8.68 -12.69
N PRO A 10 -14.03 -9.46 -12.60
CA PRO A 10 -13.95 -10.52 -11.62
C PRO A 10 -14.01 -9.92 -10.21
N LEU A 11 -14.78 -10.55 -9.32
CA LEU A 11 -15.02 -10.05 -7.96
C LEU A 11 -13.71 -9.79 -7.20
N GLY A 12 -12.69 -10.61 -7.41
CA GLY A 12 -11.35 -10.42 -6.85
C GLY A 12 -10.70 -9.09 -7.23
N LEU A 13 -10.90 -8.62 -8.46
CA LEU A 13 -10.39 -7.32 -8.91
C LEU A 13 -11.19 -6.16 -8.29
N VAL A 14 -12.49 -6.32 -8.09
CA VAL A 14 -13.34 -5.32 -7.41
C VAL A 14 -12.90 -5.17 -5.96
N LEU A 15 -12.69 -6.29 -5.25
CA LEU A 15 -12.18 -6.28 -3.88
C LEU A 15 -10.79 -5.66 -3.80
N LEU A 16 -9.90 -5.99 -4.74
CA LEU A 16 -8.57 -5.40 -4.81
C LEU A 16 -8.64 -3.88 -5.03
N THR A 17 -9.52 -3.43 -5.91
CA THR A 17 -9.74 -2.00 -6.16
C THR A 17 -10.23 -1.28 -4.90
N ALA A 18 -11.20 -1.87 -4.20
CA ALA A 18 -11.71 -1.33 -2.94
C ALA A 18 -10.62 -1.31 -1.84
N LEU A 19 -9.77 -2.34 -1.78
CA LEU A 19 -8.67 -2.42 -0.82
C LEU A 19 -7.63 -1.33 -1.05
N TYR A 20 -7.23 -1.05 -2.29
CA TYR A 20 -6.29 0.04 -2.58
C TYR A 20 -6.91 1.42 -2.38
N LEU A 21 -8.22 1.57 -2.59
CA LEU A 21 -8.93 2.78 -2.16
C LEU A 21 -8.87 2.94 -0.64
N PHE A 22 -9.08 1.86 0.10
CA PHE A 22 -8.97 1.87 1.56
C PHE A 22 -7.56 2.24 2.01
N PHE A 23 -6.51 1.65 1.42
CA PHE A 23 -5.12 2.04 1.71
C PHE A 23 -4.86 3.52 1.42
N PHE A 24 -5.32 4.03 0.29
CA PHE A 24 -5.25 5.47 0.01
C PHE A 24 -5.90 6.31 1.11
N LEU A 25 -7.11 5.97 1.55
CA LEU A 25 -7.83 6.71 2.58
C LEU A 25 -7.12 6.65 3.93
N VAL A 26 -6.59 5.48 4.31
CA VAL A 26 -5.81 5.31 5.54
C VAL A 26 -4.55 6.15 5.47
N THR A 27 -3.73 6.03 4.42
CA THR A 27 -2.51 6.84 4.26
C THR A 27 -2.83 8.33 4.30
N ALA A 28 -3.83 8.78 3.54
CA ALA A 28 -4.23 10.20 3.52
C ALA A 28 -4.70 10.69 4.90
N SER A 29 -5.37 9.84 5.69
CA SER A 29 -5.80 10.20 7.05
C SER A 29 -4.64 10.39 8.03
N THR A 30 -3.47 9.82 7.75
CA THR A 30 -2.25 10.01 8.57
C THR A 30 -1.51 11.31 8.26
N TYR A 31 -2.04 12.16 7.37
CA TYR A 31 -1.38 13.40 6.99
C TYR A 31 -1.15 14.32 8.20
N GLY A 32 0.11 14.69 8.42
CA GLY A 32 0.52 15.53 9.55
C GLY A 32 0.98 14.74 10.78
N HIS A 33 0.84 13.41 10.80
CA HIS A 33 1.43 12.54 11.81
C HIS A 33 2.89 12.19 11.48
N PRO A 34 3.68 11.76 12.48
CA PRO A 34 5.01 11.18 12.26
C PRO A 34 4.93 10.00 11.29
N PHE A 35 5.90 9.91 10.37
CA PHE A 35 5.92 8.89 9.34
C PHE A 35 7.22 8.08 9.39
N PRO A 36 7.16 6.76 9.70
CA PRO A 36 8.33 5.89 9.73
C PRO A 36 8.73 5.47 8.30
N PHE A 37 9.95 5.82 7.91
CA PHE A 37 10.46 5.52 6.58
C PHE A 37 11.94 5.17 6.62
N MET A 38 12.29 3.99 6.08
CA MET A 38 13.67 3.52 5.96
C MET A 38 14.47 3.61 7.27
N GLY A 39 13.84 3.23 8.39
CA GLY A 39 14.49 3.15 9.70
C GLY A 39 14.58 4.48 10.44
N LYS A 40 13.89 5.53 9.98
CA LYS A 40 13.81 6.83 10.67
C LYS A 40 12.38 7.31 10.78
N ILE A 41 12.06 7.96 11.89
CA ILE A 41 10.76 8.63 12.06
C ILE A 41 10.89 10.07 11.58
N TYR A 42 10.20 10.41 10.49
CA TYR A 42 10.13 11.78 10.01
C TYR A 42 9.00 12.52 10.70
N VAL A 43 9.22 13.81 10.99
CA VAL A 43 8.23 14.71 11.62
C VAL A 43 8.14 16.04 10.86
N GLY A 44 7.01 16.74 10.98
CA GLY A 44 6.83 18.05 10.34
C GLY A 44 6.74 17.97 8.81
N THR A 45 7.42 18.88 8.10
CA THR A 45 7.39 18.98 6.64
C THR A 45 7.81 17.70 5.91
N PRO A 46 8.95 17.04 6.23
CA PRO A 46 9.33 15.83 5.51
C PRO A 46 8.33 14.68 5.68
N ALA A 47 7.70 14.55 6.86
CA ALA A 47 6.64 13.57 7.08
C ALA A 47 5.44 13.83 6.17
N LYS A 48 4.98 15.09 6.08
CA LYS A 48 3.89 15.50 5.20
C LYS A 48 4.18 15.20 3.72
N VAL A 49 5.41 15.46 3.27
CA VAL A 49 5.83 15.18 1.89
C VAL A 49 5.80 13.68 1.61
N LEU A 50 6.29 12.86 2.54
CA LEU A 50 6.29 11.40 2.39
C LEU A 50 4.86 10.84 2.36
N VAL A 51 4.00 11.23 3.30
CA VAL A 51 2.59 10.80 3.32
C VAL A 51 1.87 11.26 2.05
N PHE A 52 2.15 12.46 1.55
CA PHE A 52 1.54 12.96 0.31
C PHE A 52 2.00 12.13 -0.91
N ALA A 53 3.30 11.86 -1.03
CA ALA A 53 3.83 11.01 -2.09
C ALA A 53 3.23 9.60 -2.05
N ASP A 54 3.17 8.99 -0.86
CA ASP A 54 2.58 7.67 -0.67
C ASP A 54 1.08 7.64 -1.03
N SER A 55 0.34 8.67 -0.60
CA SER A 55 -1.06 8.84 -0.97
C SER A 55 -1.25 8.92 -2.49
N LEU A 56 -0.38 9.64 -3.21
CA LEU A 56 -0.43 9.72 -4.66
C LEU A 56 -0.15 8.37 -5.32
N VAL A 57 0.79 7.59 -4.79
CA VAL A 57 1.07 6.23 -5.27
C VAL A 57 -0.15 5.34 -5.07
N CYS A 58 -0.74 5.32 -3.88
CA CYS A 58 -1.96 4.56 -3.60
C CYS A 58 -3.13 4.96 -4.52
N LEU A 59 -3.33 6.26 -4.75
CA LEU A 59 -4.34 6.76 -5.68
C LEU A 59 -4.08 6.29 -7.11
N TYR A 60 -2.83 6.35 -7.58
CA TYR A 60 -2.45 5.86 -8.89
C TYR A 60 -2.73 4.36 -9.04
N LEU A 61 -2.36 3.55 -8.03
CA LEU A 61 -2.61 2.11 -8.02
C LEU A 61 -4.11 1.79 -8.05
N PHE A 62 -4.92 2.52 -7.27
CA PHE A 62 -6.37 2.41 -7.29
C PHE A 62 -6.95 2.71 -8.69
N LEU A 63 -6.58 3.84 -9.29
CA LEU A 63 -7.07 4.21 -10.62
C LEU A 63 -6.61 3.21 -11.70
N GLY A 64 -5.37 2.72 -11.56
CA GLY A 64 -4.79 1.73 -12.45
C GLY A 64 -5.49 0.37 -12.37
N LEU A 65 -5.89 -0.04 -11.17
CA LEU A 65 -6.72 -1.22 -10.91
C LEU A 65 -8.11 -1.06 -11.51
N ALA A 66 -8.74 0.09 -11.28
CA ALA A 66 -10.05 0.43 -11.84
C ALA A 66 -10.06 0.42 -13.37
N LYS A 67 -8.90 0.63 -14.02
CA LYS A 67 -8.70 0.57 -15.48
C LYS A 67 -8.08 -0.74 -15.98
N ARG A 68 -7.80 -1.73 -15.11
CA ARG A 68 -7.18 -3.03 -15.47
C ARG A 68 -5.83 -2.90 -16.21
N GLN A 69 -4.98 -1.96 -15.82
CA GLN A 69 -3.75 -1.65 -16.57
C GLN A 69 -2.61 -2.61 -16.27
N LEU A 70 -1.94 -3.12 -17.31
CA LEU A 70 -0.81 -4.02 -17.14
C LEU A 70 0.36 -3.38 -16.38
N MET A 71 0.64 -2.09 -16.59
CA MET A 71 1.69 -1.38 -15.84
C MET A 71 1.38 -1.37 -14.34
N THR A 72 0.11 -1.22 -13.98
CA THR A 72 -0.32 -1.24 -12.58
C THR A 72 -0.05 -2.59 -11.93
N TRP A 73 -0.11 -3.70 -12.65
CA TRP A 73 0.27 -5.01 -12.12
C TRP A 73 1.73 -5.03 -11.62
N TYR A 74 2.67 -4.50 -12.42
CA TYR A 74 4.07 -4.39 -12.01
C TYR A 74 4.22 -3.44 -10.82
N LEU A 75 3.55 -2.29 -10.86
CA LEU A 75 3.63 -1.29 -9.79
C LEU A 75 3.05 -1.80 -8.47
N LEU A 76 1.97 -2.58 -8.49
CA LEU A 76 1.39 -3.22 -7.30
C LEU A 76 2.39 -4.16 -6.64
N ILE A 77 3.09 -4.97 -7.42
CA ILE A 77 4.11 -5.89 -6.91
C ILE A 77 5.28 -5.10 -6.32
N CYS A 78 5.81 -4.13 -7.06
CA CYS A 78 6.93 -3.30 -6.60
C CYS A 78 6.58 -2.51 -5.33
N TYR A 79 5.39 -1.89 -5.29
CA TYR A 79 4.91 -1.13 -4.15
C TYR A 79 4.73 -2.02 -2.92
N ASN A 80 4.08 -3.17 -3.06
CA ASN A 80 3.89 -4.07 -1.93
C ASN A 80 5.21 -4.63 -1.39
N LEU A 81 6.16 -4.97 -2.27
CA LEU A 81 7.50 -5.38 -1.85
C LEU A 81 8.24 -4.25 -1.14
N PHE A 82 8.11 -3.02 -1.64
CA PHE A 82 8.66 -1.84 -1.00
C PHE A 82 8.10 -1.65 0.41
N GLU A 83 6.78 -1.76 0.59
CA GLU A 83 6.12 -1.68 1.89
C GLU A 83 6.64 -2.74 2.85
N ILE A 84 6.75 -4.01 2.40
CA ILE A 84 7.31 -5.09 3.22
C ILE A 84 8.74 -4.77 3.66
N VAL A 85 9.60 -4.33 2.74
CA VAL A 85 10.99 -3.96 3.06
C VAL A 85 11.02 -2.79 4.03
N ASN A 86 10.20 -1.75 3.82
CA ASN A 86 10.11 -0.59 4.70
C ASN A 86 9.66 -1.01 6.11
N THR A 87 8.64 -1.86 6.23
CA THR A 87 8.21 -2.43 7.52
C THR A 87 9.33 -3.20 8.21
N ILE A 88 10.04 -4.08 7.49
CA ILE A 88 11.16 -4.85 8.05
C ILE A 88 12.27 -3.92 8.54
N VAL A 89 12.68 -2.94 7.72
CA VAL A 89 13.72 -1.98 8.10
C VAL A 89 13.28 -1.15 9.31
N ASN A 90 12.05 -0.65 9.32
CA ASN A 90 11.51 0.12 10.43
C ASN A 90 11.49 -0.69 11.73
N LEU A 91 11.06 -1.97 11.69
CA LEU A 91 11.06 -2.84 12.88
C LEU A 91 12.46 -3.14 13.42
N ASN A 92 13.47 -3.28 12.54
CA ASN A 92 14.82 -3.63 12.96
C ASN A 92 15.64 -2.43 13.41
N VAL A 93 15.35 -1.23 12.86
CA VAL A 93 16.18 -0.04 13.07
C VAL A 93 15.56 0.95 14.07
N ILE A 94 14.24 1.13 14.05
CA ILE A 94 13.56 2.08 14.94
C ILE A 94 13.39 1.42 16.31
N SER A 95 14.04 1.98 17.32
CA SER A 95 13.88 1.49 18.69
C SER A 95 12.50 1.84 19.23
N THR A 96 11.96 0.98 20.10
CA THR A 96 10.70 1.24 20.81
C THR A 96 10.75 2.55 21.60
N ALA A 97 11.88 2.84 22.26
CA ALA A 97 12.09 4.07 23.00
C ALA A 97 12.00 5.33 22.12
N GLU A 98 12.47 5.25 20.87
CA GLU A 98 12.35 6.34 19.90
C GLU A 98 10.89 6.52 19.44
N LEU A 99 10.19 5.41 19.21
CA LEU A 99 8.78 5.42 18.83
C LEU A 99 7.89 5.99 19.95
N GLU A 100 8.09 5.56 21.20
CA GLU A 100 7.39 6.09 22.38
C GLU A 100 7.66 7.58 22.59
N ARG A 101 8.90 8.02 22.36
CA ARG A 101 9.26 9.45 22.48
C ARG A 101 8.53 10.32 21.46
N VAL A 102 8.32 9.81 20.25
CA VAL A 102 7.67 10.57 19.17
C VAL A 102 6.15 10.51 19.27
N ILE A 103 5.59 9.37 19.67
CA ILE A 103 4.13 9.19 19.83
C ILE A 103 3.63 9.79 21.16
N GLY A 104 4.49 9.86 22.18
CA GLY A 104 4.15 10.42 23.49
C GLY A 104 3.38 9.46 24.40
N GLU A 105 3.23 8.20 23.99
CA GLU A 105 2.52 7.15 24.72
C GLU A 105 3.41 5.90 24.87
N ARG A 106 3.13 5.11 25.90
CA ARG A 106 3.77 3.79 26.06
C ARG A 106 3.24 2.84 24.99
N ILE A 107 4.14 2.11 24.37
CA ILE A 107 3.80 1.19 23.29
C ILE A 107 4.04 -0.23 23.77
N ASP A 108 3.01 -1.07 23.66
CA ASP A 108 3.17 -2.51 23.86
C ASP A 108 4.01 -3.08 22.71
N HIS A 109 5.24 -3.49 23.04
CA HIS A 109 6.19 -3.98 22.05
C HIS A 109 5.73 -5.27 21.37
N ASP A 110 5.12 -6.19 22.13
CA ASP A 110 4.67 -7.46 21.59
C ASP A 110 3.49 -7.23 20.64
N ALA A 111 2.55 -6.35 21.02
CA ALA A 111 1.45 -5.95 20.15
C ALA A 111 1.94 -5.26 18.86
N LEU A 112 2.94 -4.37 18.97
CA LEU A 112 3.54 -3.69 17.81
C LEU A 112 4.18 -4.70 16.85
N LEU A 113 4.98 -5.63 17.36
CA LEU A 113 5.62 -6.67 16.56
C LEU A 113 4.58 -7.56 15.86
N ILE A 114 3.58 -8.04 16.60
CA ILE A 114 2.51 -8.90 16.06
C ILE A 114 1.76 -8.16 14.95
N ASN A 115 1.37 -6.91 15.17
CA ASN A 115 0.62 -6.12 14.17
C ASN A 115 1.43 -5.90 12.89
N ASN A 116 2.73 -5.59 13.00
CA ASN A 116 3.58 -5.39 11.83
C ASN A 116 3.85 -6.71 11.08
N ILE A 117 4.08 -7.82 11.80
CA ILE A 117 4.22 -9.16 11.19
C ILE A 117 2.93 -9.54 10.45
N ALA A 118 1.77 -9.37 11.09
CA ALA A 118 0.48 -9.65 10.47
C ALA A 118 0.26 -8.78 9.22
N SER A 119 0.61 -7.50 9.27
CA SER A 119 0.52 -6.58 8.13
C SER A 119 1.45 -6.99 6.99
N ALA A 120 2.71 -7.30 7.28
CA ALA A 120 3.67 -7.77 6.27
C ALA A 120 3.22 -9.09 5.62
N LEU A 121 2.70 -10.04 6.40
CA LEU A 121 2.12 -11.29 5.90
C LEU A 121 0.88 -11.03 5.02
N ALA A 122 -0.01 -10.13 5.42
CA ALA A 122 -1.17 -9.76 4.63
C ALA A 122 -0.75 -9.15 3.28
N ILE A 123 0.24 -8.25 3.26
CA ILE A 123 0.78 -7.66 2.03
C ILE A 123 1.49 -8.72 1.17
N LEU A 124 2.20 -9.68 1.77
CA LEU A 124 2.81 -10.80 1.04
C LEU A 124 1.76 -11.67 0.36
N LEU A 125 0.70 -12.07 1.07
CA LEU A 125 -0.40 -12.85 0.52
C LEU A 125 -1.13 -12.08 -0.58
N LEU A 126 -1.35 -10.78 -0.38
CA LEU A 126 -1.91 -9.88 -1.39
C LEU A 126 -1.03 -9.85 -2.65
N THR A 127 0.29 -9.72 -2.47
CA THR A 127 1.26 -9.71 -3.58
C THR A 127 1.24 -11.02 -4.35
N GLN A 128 1.20 -12.16 -3.65
CA GLN A 128 1.08 -13.47 -4.27
C GLN A 128 -0.25 -13.62 -5.04
N TYR A 129 -1.35 -13.11 -4.48
CA TYR A 129 -2.65 -13.09 -5.14
C TYR A 129 -2.61 -12.27 -6.42
N ILE A 130 -2.06 -11.04 -6.38
CA ILE A 130 -1.90 -10.16 -7.54
C ILE A 130 -1.02 -10.82 -8.60
N TYR A 131 0.11 -11.40 -8.20
CA TYR A 131 1.02 -12.08 -9.10
C TYR A 131 0.34 -13.23 -9.85
N ARG A 132 -0.42 -14.08 -9.14
CA ARG A 132 -1.14 -15.22 -9.72
C ARG A 132 -2.25 -14.80 -10.69
N HIS A 133 -2.85 -13.63 -10.47
CA HIS A 133 -3.98 -13.14 -11.27
C HIS A 133 -3.58 -12.06 -12.28
N ARG A 134 -2.37 -12.16 -12.85
CA ARG A 134 -1.90 -11.28 -13.94
C ARG A 134 -2.92 -11.14 -15.08
N ASN A 135 -3.68 -12.20 -15.39
CA ASN A 135 -4.66 -12.22 -16.48
C ASN A 135 -5.83 -11.23 -16.30
N PHE A 136 -6.05 -10.70 -15.09
CA PHE A 136 -7.06 -9.66 -14.88
C PHE A 136 -6.66 -8.31 -15.48
N PHE A 137 -5.37 -8.09 -15.72
CA PHE A 137 -4.82 -6.88 -16.29
C PHE A 137 -4.68 -7.03 -17.81
N THR A 138 -5.17 -6.04 -18.55
CA THR A 138 -5.20 -6.06 -20.02
C THR A 138 -4.28 -4.99 -20.58
N ASN A 139 -3.74 -5.23 -21.77
CA ASN A 139 -2.83 -4.31 -22.44
C ASN A 139 -3.54 -3.28 -23.33
N ARG A 140 -4.88 -3.14 -23.20
CA ARG A 140 -5.67 -2.22 -24.05
C ARG A 140 -5.28 -0.74 -23.86
N LYS A 141 -4.74 -0.38 -22.69
CA LYS A 141 -4.09 0.92 -22.43
C LYS A 141 -2.88 0.70 -21.51
N VAL A 142 -1.68 0.95 -22.03
CA VAL A 142 -0.41 0.79 -21.28
C VAL A 142 -0.27 1.85 -20.18
N TYR A 143 -0.86 3.04 -20.37
CA TYR A 143 -0.76 4.19 -19.46
C TYR A 143 -2.12 4.72 -19.01
N LEU A 144 -2.14 5.33 -17.82
CA LEU A 144 -3.34 5.91 -17.16
C LEU A 144 -3.90 7.12 -17.91
N PHE A 145 -3.05 7.76 -18.72
CA PHE A 145 -3.32 8.85 -19.63
C PHE A 145 -2.83 8.46 -21.02
#